data_AF-G7VT78-F1
#
_entry.id   AF-G7VT78-F1
#
_cell.length_a   1.000
_cell.length_b   1.000
_cell.length_c   1.000
_cell.angle_alpha   90.00
_cell.angle_beta   90.00
_cell.angle_gamma   90.00
#
_symmetry.space_group_name_H-M   'P 1'
#
loop_
_entity.id
_entity.type
_entity.pdbx_description
1 polymer ?
#
loop_
_entity_poly.entity_id
_entity_poly.type
_entity_poly.pdbx_seq_one_letter_code
_entity_poly.pdbx_strand_id
1 'polypeptide(L)'
;MLLDEKVNLDVIEIEEKMKGILLYKEHISNKHTSRNIKVNRKFQAKFSEEYVNRIEDSIQSLKVNSIWKKQSIHPIFYVLYMIYFSGSITNFVHEDKYLPWKNMKSWPCPNKVCPNYKQLVVQLVDSKMISGDIYGYFMCPTCGYAYSECDGDNLGTLDIISKGHLWEAKFKELLYREDISFDDMKEILGTTFYWIEKELKKYEDLGLELLLEKLYSKEILENIKTDAHINKK
;
A
#
# COMPACT_ATOMS: atom_id res chain seq x y z
N MET A 1 15.51 -6.63 35.78
CA MET A 1 14.22 -5.96 35.53
C MET A 1 13.60 -6.55 34.29
N LEU A 2 12.76 -7.58 34.46
CA LEU A 2 11.92 -8.13 33.40
C LEU A 2 10.58 -7.41 33.53
N LEU A 3 10.34 -6.43 32.65
CA LEU A 3 9.06 -5.74 32.37
C LEU A 3 8.22 -5.33 33.60
N ASP A 4 8.36 -4.07 34.04
CA ASP A 4 7.62 -3.52 35.19
C ASP A 4 6.17 -3.07 34.90
N GLU A 5 5.61 -3.39 33.73
CA GLU A 5 4.19 -3.21 33.44
C GLU A 5 3.69 -4.44 32.67
N LYS A 6 2.42 -4.82 32.85
CA LYS A 6 1.77 -5.90 32.07
C LYS A 6 1.68 -5.46 30.60
N VAL A 7 2.78 -5.56 29.87
CA VAL A 7 2.80 -5.44 28.41
C VAL A 7 2.11 -6.69 27.88
N ASN A 8 0.91 -6.54 27.34
CA ASN A 8 0.24 -7.62 26.63
C ASN A 8 0.91 -7.76 25.26
N LEU A 9 1.86 -8.68 25.16
CA LEU A 9 2.61 -8.94 23.94
C LEU A 9 1.84 -9.93 23.06
N ASP A 10 1.24 -9.43 21.99
CA ASP A 10 0.67 -10.28 20.95
C ASP A 10 1.79 -10.90 20.11
N VAL A 11 1.84 -12.24 20.06
CA VAL A 11 2.81 -12.98 19.26
C VAL A 11 2.71 -12.61 17.78
N ILE A 12 1.50 -12.32 17.28
CA ILE A 12 1.28 -11.90 15.89
C ILE A 12 1.99 -10.56 15.63
N GLU A 13 1.82 -9.60 16.54
CA GLU A 13 2.44 -8.28 16.43
C GLU A 13 3.97 -8.36 16.51
N ILE A 14 4.49 -9.22 17.39
CA ILE A 14 5.93 -9.49 17.49
C ILE A 14 6.46 -10.04 16.16
N GLU A 15 5.78 -11.03 15.58
CA GLU A 15 6.17 -11.64 14.32
C GLU A 15 6.16 -10.64 13.16
N GLU A 16 5.10 -9.83 13.05
CA GLU A 16 5.01 -8.76 12.06
C GLU A 16 6.18 -7.79 12.17
N LYS A 17 6.51 -7.37 13.40
CA LYS A 17 7.62 -6.45 13.63
C LYS A 17 8.97 -7.07 13.26
N MET A 18 9.19 -8.34 13.61
CA MET A 18 10.40 -9.05 13.21
C MET A 18 10.52 -9.20 11.69
N LYS A 19 9.42 -9.54 11.01
CA LYS A 19 9.36 -9.64 9.54
C LYS A 19 9.66 -8.30 8.88
N GLY A 20 9.09 -7.20 9.38
CA GLY A 20 9.40 -5.85 8.90
C GLY A 20 10.87 -5.48 9.06
N ILE A 21 11.49 -5.79 10.20
CA ILE A 21 12.93 -5.57 10.41
C ILE A 21 13.75 -6.39 9.39
N LEU A 22 13.42 -7.66 9.18
CA LEU A 22 14.14 -8.49 8.23
C LEU A 22 14.03 -7.97 6.81
N LEU A 23 12.83 -7.62 6.34
CA LEU A 23 12.61 -7.17 4.97
C LEU A 23 13.29 -5.84 4.67
N TYR A 24 13.15 -4.86 5.55
CA TYR A 24 13.47 -3.47 5.19
C TYR A 24 14.68 -2.89 5.92
N LYS A 25 15.13 -3.48 7.04
CA LYS A 25 16.41 -3.12 7.67
C LYS A 25 17.53 -4.05 7.21
N GLU A 26 17.26 -5.36 7.14
CA GLU A 26 18.27 -6.36 6.78
C GLU A 26 18.21 -6.80 5.31
N HIS A 27 17.20 -6.36 4.54
CA HIS A 27 16.97 -6.73 3.14
C HIS A 27 16.90 -8.26 2.92
N ILE A 28 16.22 -8.93 3.84
CA ILE A 28 16.00 -10.37 3.88
C ILE A 28 14.53 -10.67 3.63
N SER A 29 14.24 -11.30 2.50
CA SER A 29 12.94 -11.92 2.22
C SER A 29 13.00 -13.42 2.45
N ASN A 30 11.83 -14.07 2.40
CA ASN A 30 11.70 -15.53 2.44
C ASN A 30 12.43 -16.26 1.27
N LYS A 31 12.86 -15.55 0.22
CA LYS A 31 13.51 -16.11 -0.98
C LYS A 31 15.05 -16.00 -0.98
N HIS A 32 15.67 -15.13 -0.19
CA HIS A 32 17.10 -14.80 -0.32
C HIS A 32 18.04 -15.68 0.54
N THR A 33 18.52 -16.79 0.00
CA THR A 33 19.35 -17.77 0.71
C THR A 33 20.72 -17.26 1.19
N SER A 34 21.41 -16.40 0.44
CA SER A 34 22.77 -15.94 0.80
C SER A 34 22.80 -14.90 1.93
N ARG A 35 21.87 -13.93 1.94
CA ARG A 35 21.72 -12.95 3.04
C ARG A 35 21.27 -13.63 4.33
N ASN A 36 20.40 -14.63 4.22
CA ASN A 36 20.00 -15.49 5.33
C ASN A 36 21.19 -16.16 6.02
N ILE A 37 22.16 -16.67 5.26
CA ILE A 37 23.38 -17.27 5.83
C ILE A 37 24.18 -16.21 6.64
N LYS A 38 24.32 -15.00 6.12
CA LYS A 38 25.10 -13.93 6.78
C LYS A 38 24.46 -13.49 8.09
N VAL A 39 23.15 -13.28 8.12
CA VAL A 39 22.44 -12.86 9.34
C VAL A 39 22.37 -14.00 10.36
N ASN A 40 22.18 -15.25 9.92
CA ASN A 40 22.28 -16.40 10.83
C ASN A 40 23.65 -16.49 11.50
N ARG A 41 24.74 -16.30 10.74
CA ARG A 41 26.10 -16.29 11.31
C ARG A 41 26.28 -15.17 12.34
N LYS A 42 25.79 -13.96 12.05
CA LYS A 42 25.84 -12.83 13.00
C LYS A 42 25.03 -13.10 14.27
N PHE A 43 23.84 -13.68 14.11
CA PHE A 43 22.97 -14.07 15.21
C PHE A 43 23.67 -15.08 16.12
N GLN A 44 24.22 -16.15 15.53
CA GLN A 44 24.99 -17.17 16.25
C GLN A 44 26.26 -16.61 16.91
N ALA A 45 26.95 -15.66 16.26
CA ALA A 45 28.12 -15.01 16.85
C ALA A 45 27.76 -14.13 18.07
N LYS A 46 26.56 -13.52 18.09
CA LYS A 46 26.08 -12.68 19.21
C LYS A 46 25.67 -13.50 20.43
N PHE A 47 25.07 -14.67 20.22
CA PHE A 47 24.67 -15.59 21.28
C PHE A 47 25.62 -16.80 21.23
N SER A 48 26.80 -16.64 21.82
CA SER A 48 27.94 -17.59 21.82
C SER A 48 27.56 -19.07 22.00
N GLU A 49 28.40 -19.98 21.48
CA GLU A 49 28.26 -21.44 21.59
C GLU A 49 27.92 -21.93 23.01
N GLU A 50 28.41 -21.31 24.09
CA GLU A 50 28.12 -21.72 25.47
C GLU A 50 26.64 -21.53 25.89
N TYR A 51 25.99 -20.46 25.42
CA TYR A 51 24.55 -20.24 25.62
C TYR A 51 23.72 -21.15 24.71
N VAL A 52 24.26 -21.45 23.52
CA VAL A 52 23.65 -22.32 22.51
C VAL A 52 23.58 -23.76 22.98
N ASN A 53 24.67 -24.24 23.59
CA ASN A 53 24.79 -25.62 24.08
C ASN A 53 23.94 -25.91 25.32
N ARG A 54 23.44 -24.89 26.04
CA ARG A 54 22.46 -25.10 27.12
C ARG A 54 21.02 -25.23 26.64
N ILE A 55 20.76 -24.85 25.39
CA ILE A 55 19.43 -24.87 24.76
C ILE A 55 19.45 -25.87 23.57
N GLU A 56 20.26 -26.94 23.75
CA GLU A 56 21.06 -27.62 22.73
C GLU A 56 20.28 -28.22 21.54
N ASP A 57 19.01 -28.59 21.68
CA ASP A 57 18.22 -29.13 20.56
C ASP A 57 17.54 -28.07 19.68
N SER A 58 17.44 -26.84 20.16
CA SER A 58 16.50 -25.85 19.61
C SER A 58 17.18 -24.71 18.85
N ILE A 59 18.48 -24.42 19.08
CA ILE A 59 19.18 -23.35 18.36
C ILE A 59 19.74 -23.80 17.00
N GLN A 60 20.15 -25.06 16.84
CA GLN A 60 20.61 -25.55 15.53
C GLN A 60 19.48 -25.58 14.49
N SER A 61 18.22 -25.68 14.94
CA SER A 61 17.02 -25.49 14.11
C SER A 61 16.63 -24.01 13.94
N LEU A 62 17.23 -23.11 14.71
CA LEU A 62 16.95 -21.68 14.68
C LEU A 62 17.72 -20.97 13.58
N LYS A 63 17.04 -20.85 12.45
CA LYS A 63 17.43 -19.96 11.37
C LYS A 63 16.48 -18.77 11.44
N VAL A 64 16.94 -17.57 11.12
CA VAL A 64 16.09 -16.39 10.86
C VAL A 64 14.91 -16.73 9.94
N ASN A 65 15.07 -17.73 9.07
CA ASN A 65 14.00 -18.28 8.25
C ASN A 65 12.83 -18.92 9.00
N SER A 66 12.98 -19.25 10.28
CA SER A 66 11.90 -19.74 11.13
C SER A 66 10.84 -18.66 11.32
N ILE A 67 11.22 -17.38 11.36
CA ILE A 67 10.29 -16.23 11.45
C ILE A 67 9.34 -16.20 10.24
N TRP A 68 9.79 -16.68 9.06
CA TRP A 68 8.98 -16.76 7.85
C TRP A 68 8.01 -17.95 7.84
N LYS A 69 8.19 -18.94 8.71
CA LYS A 69 7.39 -20.17 8.73
C LYS A 69 6.25 -20.06 9.73
N LYS A 70 5.06 -20.55 9.39
CA LYS A 70 3.90 -20.67 10.31
C LYS A 70 4.07 -21.74 11.41
N GLN A 71 5.29 -22.16 11.71
CA GLN A 71 5.54 -23.19 12.73
C GLN A 71 5.74 -22.51 14.08
N SER A 72 5.28 -23.14 15.17
CA SER A 72 5.47 -22.59 16.51
C SER A 72 6.96 -22.49 16.82
N ILE A 73 7.47 -21.27 16.89
CA ILE A 73 8.82 -21.01 17.36
C ILE A 73 8.80 -21.11 18.89
N HIS A 74 9.79 -21.75 19.50
CA HIS A 74 9.88 -21.81 20.97
C HIS A 74 9.96 -20.39 21.55
N PRO A 75 9.22 -20.05 22.64
CA PRO A 75 9.13 -18.69 23.20
C PRO A 75 10.48 -17.99 23.43
N ILE A 76 11.49 -18.75 23.88
CA ILE A 76 12.85 -18.23 24.12
C ILE A 76 13.44 -17.55 22.89
N PHE A 77 13.07 -17.98 21.68
CA PHE A 77 13.62 -17.43 20.45
C PHE A 77 13.03 -16.10 20.08
N TYR A 78 11.77 -15.85 20.39
CA TYR A 78 11.23 -14.51 20.26
C TYR A 78 12.05 -13.55 21.12
N VAL A 79 12.38 -13.93 22.36
CA VAL A 79 13.25 -13.14 23.24
C VAL A 79 14.64 -12.91 22.63
N LEU A 80 15.28 -13.95 22.11
CA LEU A 80 16.60 -13.81 21.47
C LEU A 80 16.55 -12.92 20.23
N TYR A 81 15.51 -13.04 19.40
CA TYR A 81 15.33 -12.16 18.24
C TYR A 81 15.10 -10.71 18.64
N MET A 82 14.29 -10.44 19.68
CA MET A 82 14.09 -9.08 20.20
C MET A 82 15.41 -8.45 20.65
N ILE A 83 16.21 -9.17 21.42
CA ILE A 83 17.53 -8.73 21.89
C ILE A 83 18.50 -8.57 20.72
N TYR A 84 18.42 -9.44 19.71
CA TYR A 84 19.24 -9.34 18.50
C TYR A 84 18.96 -8.03 17.76
N PHE A 85 17.68 -7.77 17.44
CA PHE A 85 17.27 -6.66 16.57
C PHE A 85 17.32 -5.28 17.23
N SER A 86 16.96 -5.20 18.52
CA SER A 86 16.78 -3.92 19.24
C SER A 86 17.71 -3.79 20.47
N GLY A 87 18.59 -4.76 20.72
CA GLY A 87 19.54 -4.75 21.83
C GLY A 87 18.95 -5.15 23.18
N SER A 88 17.65 -4.97 23.40
CA SER A 88 16.92 -5.43 24.58
C SER A 88 15.45 -5.72 24.24
N ILE A 89 14.77 -6.49 25.10
CA ILE A 89 13.32 -6.72 24.99
C ILE A 89 12.58 -5.38 25.12
N THR A 90 12.94 -4.55 26.10
CA THR A 90 12.29 -3.25 26.34
C THR A 90 12.37 -2.37 25.09
N ASN A 91 13.54 -2.25 24.46
CA ASN A 91 13.67 -1.48 23.22
C ASN A 91 12.82 -2.06 22.10
N PHE A 92 12.82 -3.40 21.95
CA PHE A 92 11.97 -4.04 20.95
C PHE A 92 10.49 -3.79 21.22
N VAL A 93 10.02 -3.69 22.46
CA VAL A 93 8.62 -3.39 22.73
C VAL A 93 8.28 -1.93 22.38
N HIS A 94 9.18 -0.99 22.70
CA HIS A 94 8.91 0.44 22.58
C HIS A 94 9.24 1.05 21.21
N GLU A 95 10.10 0.42 20.41
CA GLU A 95 10.38 0.89 19.04
C GLU A 95 9.10 0.83 18.17
N ASP A 96 8.92 1.74 17.22
CA ASP A 96 7.84 1.56 16.24
C ASP A 96 8.12 0.39 15.31
N LYS A 97 7.07 -0.20 14.72
CA LYS A 97 7.20 -1.16 13.61
C LYS A 97 8.12 -0.57 12.52
N TYR A 98 8.98 -1.41 11.95
CA TYR A 98 9.83 -0.99 10.84
C TYR A 98 8.99 -1.06 9.56
N LEU A 99 8.69 0.10 9.00
CA LEU A 99 7.94 0.24 7.76
C LEU A 99 8.86 0.71 6.62
N PRO A 100 8.62 0.28 5.37
CA PRO A 100 9.36 0.77 4.20
C PRO A 100 9.36 2.31 4.12
N TRP A 101 8.25 2.90 4.52
CA TRP A 101 7.94 4.33 4.41
C TRP A 101 8.38 5.17 5.61
N LYS A 102 9.02 4.57 6.64
CA LYS A 102 9.24 5.22 7.94
C LYS A 102 9.99 6.55 7.88
N ASN A 103 10.81 6.77 6.85
CA ASN A 103 11.58 8.00 6.67
C ASN A 103 10.82 9.10 5.89
N MET A 104 9.66 8.79 5.31
CA MET A 104 8.82 9.75 4.61
C MET A 104 7.65 10.17 5.51
N LYS A 105 7.45 11.48 5.64
CA LYS A 105 6.32 12.03 6.41
C LYS A 105 5.05 12.16 5.58
N SER A 106 5.21 12.47 4.29
CA SER A 106 4.11 12.72 3.37
C SER A 106 4.49 12.37 1.94
N TRP A 107 3.48 12.13 1.11
CA TRP A 107 3.59 11.81 -0.31
C TRP A 107 2.90 12.85 -1.21
N PRO A 108 3.34 13.00 -2.47
CA PRO A 108 2.69 13.92 -3.40
C PRO A 108 1.25 13.47 -3.69
N CYS A 109 0.30 14.40 -3.64
CA CYS A 109 -1.06 14.10 -4.06
C CYS A 109 -1.13 13.83 -5.58
N PRO A 110 -1.62 12.66 -6.04
CA PRO A 110 -1.71 12.35 -7.46
C PRO A 110 -2.97 12.91 -8.14
N ASN A 111 -3.93 13.43 -7.37
CA ASN A 111 -5.19 13.93 -7.90
C ASN A 111 -5.03 15.33 -8.52
N LYS A 112 -5.14 15.43 -9.86
CA LYS A 112 -4.99 16.69 -10.62
C LYS A 112 -6.02 17.76 -10.23
N VAL A 113 -7.18 17.35 -9.71
CA VAL A 113 -8.25 18.25 -9.26
C VAL A 113 -7.98 18.81 -7.85
N CYS A 114 -7.08 18.20 -7.08
CA CYS A 114 -6.78 18.64 -5.73
C CYS A 114 -6.02 19.98 -5.74
N PRO A 115 -6.37 20.95 -4.88
CA PRO A 115 -5.57 22.17 -4.71
C PRO A 115 -4.11 21.91 -4.34
N ASN A 116 -3.86 20.79 -3.66
CA ASN A 116 -2.53 20.35 -3.25
C ASN A 116 -1.92 19.31 -4.22
N TYR A 117 -2.31 19.32 -5.50
CA TYR A 117 -1.77 18.42 -6.51
C TYR A 117 -0.24 18.50 -6.57
N LYS A 118 0.42 17.34 -6.59
CA LYS A 118 1.88 17.16 -6.51
C LYS A 118 2.56 17.66 -5.23
N GLN A 119 1.83 18.26 -4.29
CA GLN A 119 2.37 18.67 -3.00
C GLN A 119 2.36 17.51 -1.99
N LEU A 120 3.35 17.52 -1.07
CA LEU A 120 3.57 16.48 -0.06
C LEU A 120 2.52 16.55 1.08
N VAL A 121 1.30 16.13 0.80
CA VAL A 121 0.16 16.20 1.74
C VAL A 121 -0.49 14.85 2.03
N VAL A 122 -0.23 13.83 1.21
CA VAL A 122 -0.78 12.49 1.42
C VAL A 122 -0.11 11.86 2.63
N GLN A 123 -0.87 11.17 3.47
CA GLN A 123 -0.38 10.53 4.69
C GLN A 123 -0.59 9.02 4.62
N LEU A 124 0.31 8.27 5.27
CA LEU A 124 0.09 6.87 5.58
C LEU A 124 -0.98 6.78 6.67
N VAL A 125 -2.12 6.15 6.36
CA VAL A 125 -3.26 6.02 7.28
C VAL A 125 -3.35 4.65 7.92
N ASP A 126 -2.84 3.61 7.25
CA ASP A 126 -2.83 2.24 7.75
C ASP A 126 -1.70 1.47 7.06
N SER A 127 -1.25 0.36 7.65
CA SER A 127 -0.30 -0.57 7.04
C SER A 127 -0.58 -2.00 7.47
N LYS A 128 -0.53 -2.95 6.54
CA LYS A 128 -0.81 -4.37 6.81
C LYS A 128 0.20 -5.27 6.12
N MET A 129 0.55 -6.37 6.78
CA MET A 129 1.34 -7.42 6.17
C MET A 129 0.41 -8.47 5.56
N ILE A 130 0.50 -8.69 4.25
CA ILE A 130 -0.32 -9.66 3.50
C ILE A 130 0.62 -10.58 2.75
N SER A 131 0.53 -11.88 3.03
CA SER A 131 1.34 -12.93 2.37
C SER A 131 2.87 -12.74 2.42
N GLY A 132 3.36 -11.95 3.37
CA GLY A 132 4.79 -11.66 3.55
C GLY A 132 5.24 -10.31 2.99
N ASP A 133 4.37 -9.59 2.30
CA ASP A 133 4.64 -8.24 1.79
C ASP A 133 3.91 -7.20 2.67
N ILE A 134 4.48 -6.00 2.85
CA ILE A 134 3.80 -4.92 3.59
C ILE A 134 3.13 -3.98 2.61
N TYR A 135 1.83 -3.79 2.82
CA TYR A 135 0.99 -2.83 2.13
C TYR A 135 0.82 -1.59 3.00
N GLY A 136 1.09 -0.42 2.44
CA GLY A 136 0.81 0.88 3.02
C GLY A 136 -0.43 1.44 2.36
N TYR A 137 -1.35 1.99 3.16
CA TYR A 137 -2.55 2.65 2.69
C TYR A 137 -2.40 4.14 2.90
N PHE A 138 -2.56 4.89 1.82
CA PHE A 138 -2.27 6.30 1.76
C PHE A 138 -3.51 7.09 1.41
N MET A 139 -3.71 8.24 2.05
CA MET A 139 -4.85 9.10 1.78
C MET A 139 -4.47 10.58 1.80
N CYS A 140 -4.96 11.33 0.81
CA CYS A 140 -4.92 12.78 0.83
C CYS A 140 -6.03 13.32 1.77
N PRO A 141 -5.71 14.05 2.84
CA PRO A 141 -6.72 14.59 3.74
C PRO A 141 -7.58 15.68 3.07
N THR A 142 -7.05 16.35 2.04
CA THR A 142 -7.75 17.43 1.33
C THR A 142 -8.77 16.92 0.32
N CYS A 143 -8.39 15.94 -0.51
CA CYS A 143 -9.25 15.51 -1.63
C CYS A 143 -9.84 14.11 -1.48
N GLY A 144 -9.42 13.36 -0.45
CA GLY A 144 -9.86 11.98 -0.21
C GLY A 144 -9.31 10.94 -1.19
N TYR A 145 -8.38 11.32 -2.08
CA TYR A 145 -7.73 10.34 -2.96
C TYR A 145 -6.96 9.33 -2.12
N ALA A 146 -7.17 8.05 -2.38
CA ALA A 146 -6.59 6.95 -1.62
C ALA A 146 -5.97 5.89 -2.53
N TYR A 147 -4.81 5.38 -2.13
CA TYR A 147 -4.11 4.32 -2.84
C TYR A 147 -3.33 3.43 -1.88
N SER A 148 -2.94 2.24 -2.35
CA SER A 148 -1.97 1.39 -1.66
C SER A 148 -0.67 1.26 -2.43
N GLU A 149 0.41 1.01 -1.70
CA GLU A 149 1.73 0.67 -2.23
C GLU A 149 2.27 -0.55 -1.47
N CYS A 150 3.01 -1.41 -2.17
CA CYS A 150 3.69 -2.57 -1.61
C CYS A 150 5.18 -2.30 -1.47
N ASP A 151 5.75 -2.60 -0.31
CA ASP A 151 7.21 -2.64 -0.03
C ASP A 151 8.02 -1.34 -0.27
N GLY A 152 7.38 -0.21 -0.55
CA GLY A 152 8.06 1.07 -0.80
C GLY A 152 8.93 1.11 -2.05
N ASP A 153 8.87 0.08 -2.90
CA ASP A 153 9.66 -0.08 -4.12
C ASP A 153 9.05 0.69 -5.32
N ASN A 154 7.79 1.13 -5.23
CA ASN A 154 6.96 1.41 -6.40
C ASN A 154 6.09 2.66 -6.28
N LEU A 155 6.70 3.83 -6.08
CA LEU A 155 6.04 5.12 -6.32
C LEU A 155 5.48 5.23 -7.77
N GLY A 156 5.90 4.37 -8.70
CA GLY A 156 5.44 4.32 -10.09
C GLY A 156 4.16 3.52 -10.36
N THR A 157 3.80 2.56 -9.51
CA THR A 157 2.59 1.72 -9.66
C THR A 157 1.80 1.74 -8.36
N LEU A 158 0.98 2.78 -8.22
CA LEU A 158 0.03 2.91 -7.10
C LEU A 158 -1.25 2.13 -7.42
N ASP A 159 -1.67 1.29 -6.48
CA ASP A 159 -2.98 0.65 -6.56
C ASP A 159 -4.04 1.63 -6.08
N ILE A 160 -4.77 2.22 -7.02
CA ILE A 160 -5.77 3.25 -6.73
C ILE A 160 -6.99 2.61 -6.05
N ILE A 161 -7.23 2.98 -4.80
CA ILE A 161 -8.38 2.53 -4.01
C ILE A 161 -9.58 3.46 -4.25
N SER A 162 -9.35 4.78 -4.19
CA SER A 162 -10.37 5.80 -4.42
C SER A 162 -9.78 7.04 -5.09
N LYS A 163 -10.55 7.65 -6.00
CA LYS A 163 -10.21 8.93 -6.62
C LYS A 163 -10.49 10.12 -5.70
N GLY A 164 -11.28 9.92 -4.64
CA GLY A 164 -11.61 10.92 -3.64
C GLY A 164 -12.73 11.88 -4.05
N HIS A 165 -13.37 12.48 -3.04
CA HIS A 165 -14.59 13.26 -3.17
C HIS A 165 -14.46 14.46 -4.12
N LEU A 166 -13.31 15.15 -4.15
CA LEU A 166 -13.13 16.28 -5.08
C LEU A 166 -13.09 15.83 -6.55
N TRP A 167 -12.48 14.66 -6.80
CA TRP A 167 -12.46 14.10 -8.14
C TRP A 167 -13.87 13.70 -8.58
N GLU A 168 -14.63 13.03 -7.70
CA GLU A 168 -16.00 12.59 -7.96
C GLU A 168 -16.94 13.77 -8.21
N ALA A 169 -16.82 14.82 -7.40
CA ALA A 169 -17.58 16.06 -7.59
C ALA A 169 -17.25 16.72 -8.94
N LYS A 170 -15.96 16.80 -9.31
CA LYS A 170 -15.54 17.37 -10.59
C LYS A 170 -15.96 16.50 -11.78
N PHE A 171 -15.89 15.19 -11.65
CA PHE A 171 -16.40 14.26 -12.66
C PHE A 171 -17.88 14.53 -12.93
N LYS A 172 -18.70 14.63 -11.87
CA LYS A 172 -20.13 14.91 -11.99
C LYS A 172 -20.39 16.27 -12.64
N GLU A 173 -19.66 17.32 -12.24
CA GLU A 173 -19.76 18.64 -12.88
C GLU A 173 -19.49 18.56 -14.39
N LEU A 174 -18.39 17.91 -14.79
CA LEU A 174 -18.01 17.79 -16.19
C LEU A 174 -18.97 16.91 -16.99
N LEU A 175 -19.54 15.87 -16.37
CA LEU A 175 -20.47 14.95 -17.02
C LEU A 175 -21.69 15.67 -17.63
N TYR A 176 -22.18 16.73 -16.98
CA TYR A 176 -23.36 17.48 -17.45
C TYR A 176 -23.03 18.70 -18.31
N ARG A 177 -21.76 18.89 -18.69
CA ARG A 177 -21.35 19.98 -19.59
C ARG A 177 -21.37 19.55 -21.05
N GLU A 178 -22.19 20.18 -21.88
CA GLU A 178 -22.28 19.85 -23.32
C GLU A 178 -21.00 20.16 -24.12
N ASP A 179 -20.11 21.02 -23.60
CA ASP A 179 -18.92 21.50 -24.29
C ASP A 179 -17.64 20.70 -23.98
N ILE A 180 -17.77 19.58 -23.25
CA ILE A 180 -16.64 18.79 -22.75
C ILE A 180 -16.80 17.35 -23.21
N SER A 181 -15.83 16.83 -23.99
CA SER A 181 -15.79 15.41 -24.40
C SER A 181 -15.25 14.50 -23.29
N PHE A 182 -15.35 13.17 -23.46
CA PHE A 182 -14.68 12.25 -22.54
C PHE A 182 -13.14 12.36 -22.56
N ASP A 183 -12.54 12.77 -23.68
CA ASP A 183 -11.11 13.03 -23.73
C ASP A 183 -10.73 14.28 -22.93
N ASP A 184 -11.52 15.35 -23.02
CA ASP A 184 -11.36 16.54 -22.17
C ASP A 184 -11.51 16.17 -20.69
N MET A 185 -12.48 15.32 -20.36
CA MET A 185 -12.65 14.82 -18.99
C MET A 185 -11.40 14.10 -18.50
N LYS A 186 -10.79 13.22 -19.30
CA LYS A 186 -9.55 12.53 -18.91
C LYS A 186 -8.41 13.51 -18.64
N GLU A 187 -8.25 14.50 -19.50
CA GLU A 187 -7.22 15.51 -19.36
C GLU A 187 -7.43 16.38 -18.12
N ILE A 188 -8.65 16.87 -17.90
CA ILE A 188 -8.99 17.71 -16.74
C ILE A 188 -8.83 16.91 -15.43
N LEU A 189 -9.35 15.68 -15.41
CA LEU A 189 -9.37 14.82 -14.23
C LEU A 189 -8.05 14.09 -13.98
N GLY A 190 -7.11 14.12 -14.95
CA GLY A 190 -5.82 13.43 -14.88
C GLY A 190 -6.00 11.91 -14.73
N THR A 191 -6.79 11.28 -15.60
CA THR A 191 -7.14 9.86 -15.48
C THR A 191 -7.16 9.13 -16.82
N THR A 192 -7.39 7.81 -16.79
CA THR A 192 -7.60 6.97 -17.98
C THR A 192 -9.08 6.76 -18.29
N PHE A 193 -9.39 6.33 -19.51
CA PHE A 193 -10.75 5.97 -19.93
C PHE A 193 -11.39 4.91 -19.03
N TYR A 194 -10.60 3.92 -18.59
CA TYR A 194 -11.06 2.89 -17.64
C TYR A 194 -11.75 3.48 -16.41
N TRP A 195 -11.20 4.56 -15.84
CA TRP A 195 -11.78 5.19 -14.66
C TRP A 195 -13.01 6.04 -14.99
N ILE A 196 -13.07 6.63 -16.18
CA ILE A 196 -14.28 7.31 -16.66
C ILE A 196 -15.42 6.30 -16.80
N GLU A 197 -15.19 5.19 -17.50
CA GLU A 197 -16.19 4.11 -17.66
C GLU A 197 -16.63 3.52 -16.32
N LYS A 198 -15.67 3.26 -15.43
CA LYS A 198 -15.95 2.73 -14.09
C LYS A 198 -16.85 3.67 -13.29
N GLU A 199 -16.62 4.98 -13.39
CA GLU A 199 -17.44 5.97 -12.68
C GLU A 199 -18.81 6.17 -13.33
N LEU A 200 -18.89 6.14 -14.67
CA LEU A 200 -20.16 6.23 -15.41
C LEU A 200 -21.16 5.15 -15.01
N LYS A 201 -20.70 3.96 -14.60
CA LYS A 201 -21.56 2.88 -14.09
C LYS A 201 -22.34 3.27 -12.82
N LYS A 202 -21.99 4.35 -12.13
CA LYS A 202 -22.80 4.87 -11.01
C LYS A 202 -24.01 5.69 -11.48
N TYR A 203 -24.10 5.95 -12.78
CA TYR A 203 -25.10 6.80 -13.42
C TYR A 203 -25.80 6.03 -14.54
N GLU A 204 -26.28 4.81 -14.25
CA GLU A 204 -26.91 3.90 -15.23
C GLU A 204 -28.16 4.50 -15.90
N ASP A 205 -28.78 5.50 -15.27
CA ASP A 205 -29.94 6.22 -15.79
C ASP A 205 -29.59 7.39 -16.72
N LEU A 206 -28.31 7.56 -17.13
CA LEU A 206 -27.93 8.58 -18.10
C LEU A 206 -28.58 8.30 -19.46
N GLY A 207 -29.22 9.30 -20.04
CA GLY A 207 -29.76 9.21 -21.38
C GLY A 207 -28.66 8.97 -22.42
N LEU A 208 -28.95 8.10 -23.40
CA LEU A 208 -28.07 7.83 -24.54
C LEU A 208 -27.61 9.11 -25.25
N GLU A 209 -28.46 10.14 -25.29
CA GLU A 209 -28.14 11.43 -25.90
C GLU A 209 -26.93 12.10 -25.25
N LEU A 210 -26.88 12.14 -23.91
CA LEU A 210 -25.76 12.73 -23.18
C LEU A 210 -24.46 11.95 -23.42
N LEU A 211 -24.53 10.61 -23.48
CA LEU A 211 -23.34 9.79 -23.77
C LEU A 211 -22.82 10.03 -25.19
N LEU A 212 -23.71 10.17 -26.16
CA LEU A 212 -23.34 10.48 -27.55
C LEU A 212 -22.69 11.87 -27.65
N GLU A 213 -23.24 12.87 -26.95
CA GLU A 213 -22.65 14.22 -26.85
C GLU A 213 -21.24 14.25 -26.29
N LYS A 214 -20.90 13.30 -25.40
CA LYS A 214 -19.54 13.16 -24.86
C LYS A 214 -18.57 12.43 -25.77
N LEU A 215 -19.07 11.57 -26.66
CA LEU A 215 -18.27 10.71 -27.53
C LEU A 215 -17.93 11.37 -28.87
N TYR A 216 -18.83 12.21 -29.38
CA TYR A 216 -18.76 12.74 -30.73
C TYR A 216 -18.79 14.27 -30.73
N SER A 217 -18.12 14.88 -31.71
CA SER A 217 -18.23 16.32 -31.92
C SER A 217 -19.67 16.69 -32.30
N LYS A 218 -20.07 17.95 -32.06
CA LYS A 218 -21.38 18.48 -32.47
C LYS A 218 -21.68 18.23 -33.94
N GLU A 219 -20.68 18.40 -34.82
CA GLU A 219 -20.80 18.17 -36.26
C GLU A 219 -21.09 16.69 -36.60
N ILE A 220 -20.44 15.74 -35.92
CA ILE A 220 -20.72 14.30 -36.10
C ILE A 220 -22.12 13.94 -35.60
N LEU A 221 -22.56 14.54 -34.49
CA LEU A 221 -23.89 14.29 -33.91
C LEU A 221 -25.01 14.85 -34.78
N GLU A 222 -24.81 16.02 -35.38
CA GLU A 222 -25.74 16.61 -36.36
C GLU A 222 -25.89 15.70 -37.58
N ASN A 223 -24.78 15.18 -38.10
CA ASN A 223 -24.79 14.21 -39.22
C ASN A 223 -25.53 12.91 -38.87
N ILE A 224 -25.32 12.36 -37.67
CA ILE A 224 -26.04 11.16 -37.18
C ILE A 224 -27.56 11.44 -37.06
N LYS A 225 -27.94 12.62 -36.54
CA LYS A 225 -29.34 13.02 -36.39
C LYS A 225 -30.02 13.18 -37.76
N THR A 226 -29.35 13.73 -38.77
CA THR A 226 -29.88 13.84 -40.14
C THR A 226 -30.05 12.47 -40.81
N ASP A 227 -29.10 11.55 -40.65
CA ASP A 227 -29.17 10.20 -41.25
C ASP A 227 -30.27 9.34 -40.62
N ALA A 228 -30.51 9.47 -39.31
CA ALA A 228 -31.60 8.78 -38.61
C ALA A 228 -32.99 9.26 -39.05
N HIS A 229 -33.13 10.52 -39.47
CA HIS A 229 -34.37 11.05 -40.04
C HIS A 229 -34.62 10.60 -41.49
N ILE A 230 -33.56 10.37 -42.27
CA ILE A 230 -33.67 9.87 -43.65
C ILE A 230 -34.09 8.39 -43.66
N ASN A 231 -33.61 7.58 -42.71
CA ASN A 231 -33.95 6.14 -42.63
C ASN A 231 -35.31 5.81 -41.97
N LYS A 232 -36.11 6.82 -41.60
CA LYS A 232 -37.47 6.66 -41.03
C LYS A 232 -38.60 6.98 -42.02
N LYS A 233 -38.30 7.22 -43.30
CA LYS A 233 -39.26 7.39 -44.40
C LYS A 233 -39.29 6.15 -45.28
#